data_AF-A0A2H0VTE3-F1
#
_entry.id   AF-A0A2H0VTE3-F1
#
_cell.length_a   1.000
_cell.length_b   1.000
_cell.length_c   1.000
_cell.angle_alpha   90.00
_cell.angle_beta   90.00
_cell.angle_gamma   90.00
#
_symmetry.space_group_name_H-M   'P 1'
#
loop_
_entity.id
_entity.type
_entity.pdbx_description
1 polymer ?
#
loop_
_entity_poly.entity_id
_entity_poly.type
_entity_poly.pdbx_seq_one_letter_code
_entity_poly.pdbx_strand_id
1 'polypeptide(L)'
;MLLDALKCQNKARPPVWIMRQAGRYLPEYRALRQKHSLRDLFFTPELAAQVTMMPIDLIGFDAAILFSDITVVALALGYSLDFAEGPVINGKLEKKPIEVLEPIFKTIRILKKELKVPLIGFCGGPYTVASYINGDPALLEPITEVTIDYIREQERMGVDAIQIFESWANRLNDEEFDRFCMPYLKRIIDAASVPVILFMRGASKRVEKLVQLKPDAISFDWEAPLSELRKKVPMAVQGNLNPDLLYESFDTIRLKTKELLDSMQNDPGFIVNLGHGMKPDMSVDAVKCLVETVQCNQISYK
;
A
#
# COMPACT_ATOMS: atom_id res chain seq x y z
N MET A 1 -9.73 12.22 -8.17
CA MET A 1 -10.47 11.10 -7.54
C MET A 1 -9.74 10.58 -6.30
N LEU A 2 -8.60 9.86 -6.40
CA LEU A 2 -7.89 9.37 -5.20
C LEU A 2 -7.56 10.49 -4.21
N LEU A 3 -6.90 11.54 -4.66
CA LEU A 3 -6.47 12.65 -3.80
C LEU A 3 -7.66 13.41 -3.18
N ASP A 4 -8.80 13.45 -3.88
CA ASP A 4 -10.03 14.04 -3.34
C ASP A 4 -10.65 13.13 -2.26
N ALA A 5 -10.59 11.81 -2.46
CA ALA A 5 -11.04 10.83 -1.48
C ALA A 5 -10.21 10.87 -0.20
N LEU A 6 -8.88 11.00 -0.34
CA LEU A 6 -7.97 11.17 0.81
C LEU A 6 -8.25 12.45 1.61
N LYS A 7 -8.86 13.46 0.98
CA LYS A 7 -9.30 14.71 1.63
C LYS A 7 -10.76 14.65 2.10
N CYS A 8 -11.45 13.51 1.99
CA CYS A 8 -12.88 13.37 2.22
C CYS A 8 -13.74 14.35 1.40
N GLN A 9 -13.33 14.63 0.16
CA GLN A 9 -13.94 15.61 -0.74
C GLN A 9 -14.38 15.02 -2.08
N ASN A 10 -14.28 13.69 -2.27
CA ASN A 10 -14.65 13.05 -3.51
C ASN A 10 -16.16 13.17 -3.77
N LYS A 11 -16.53 13.65 -4.95
CA LYS A 11 -17.92 13.73 -5.43
C LYS A 11 -18.18 12.78 -6.61
N ALA A 12 -17.18 12.02 -7.03
CA ALA A 12 -17.33 10.96 -8.03
C ALA A 12 -17.43 9.61 -7.33
N ARG A 13 -17.58 8.52 -8.11
CA ARG A 13 -17.52 7.16 -7.57
C ARG A 13 -16.25 6.98 -6.71
N PRO A 14 -16.23 6.07 -5.73
CA PRO A 14 -15.00 5.85 -4.98
C PRO A 14 -13.89 5.38 -5.94
N PRO A 15 -12.64 5.87 -5.75
CA PRO A 15 -11.49 5.38 -6.50
C PRO A 15 -11.20 3.92 -6.12
N VAL A 16 -10.72 3.14 -7.08
CA VAL A 16 -10.31 1.74 -6.87
C VAL A 16 -8.87 1.53 -7.31
N TRP A 17 -8.08 0.95 -6.41
CA TRP A 17 -6.77 0.37 -6.66
C TRP A 17 -6.59 -0.83 -5.73
N ILE A 18 -5.67 -1.74 -6.03
CA ILE A 18 -5.52 -2.96 -5.23
C ILE A 18 -4.08 -3.17 -4.77
N MET A 19 -3.91 -3.49 -3.48
CA MET A 19 -2.61 -3.92 -2.96
C MET A 19 -2.06 -5.11 -3.75
N ARG A 20 -0.80 -5.01 -4.18
CA ARG A 20 -0.14 -5.97 -5.11
C ARG A 20 -0.78 -6.04 -6.51
N GLN A 21 -1.35 -4.93 -7.00
CA GLN A 21 -1.86 -4.82 -8.37
C GLN A 21 -0.85 -5.16 -9.45
N ALA A 22 0.45 -4.96 -9.22
CA ALA A 22 1.50 -5.47 -10.09
C ALA A 22 2.10 -6.75 -9.48
N GLY A 23 1.92 -7.90 -10.14
CA GLY A 23 2.43 -9.15 -9.60
C GLY A 23 2.08 -10.40 -10.42
N ARG A 24 2.32 -11.55 -9.78
CA ARG A 24 2.33 -12.89 -10.40
C ARG A 24 1.05 -13.32 -11.11
N TYR A 25 -0.09 -12.72 -10.79
CA TYR A 25 -1.36 -13.02 -11.45
C TYR A 25 -1.39 -12.51 -12.92
N LEU A 26 -0.57 -11.49 -13.25
CA LEU A 26 -0.43 -10.97 -14.61
C LEU A 26 0.51 -11.85 -15.46
N PRO A 27 0.07 -12.34 -16.63
CA PRO A 27 0.93 -13.07 -17.58
C PRO A 27 2.20 -12.31 -17.98
N GLU A 28 2.10 -11.01 -18.23
CA GLU A 28 3.18 -10.12 -18.66
C GLU A 28 4.26 -10.00 -17.58
N TYR A 29 3.83 -9.90 -16.31
CA TYR A 29 4.74 -9.93 -15.17
C TYR A 29 5.48 -11.27 -15.09
N ARG A 30 4.77 -12.40 -15.27
CA ARG A 30 5.40 -13.73 -15.27
C ARG A 30 6.43 -13.86 -16.39
N ALA A 31 6.15 -13.32 -17.57
CA ALA A 31 7.08 -13.31 -18.69
C ALA A 31 8.37 -12.51 -18.38
N LEU A 32 8.26 -11.37 -17.69
CA LEU A 32 9.44 -10.65 -17.19
C LEU A 32 10.22 -11.45 -16.13
N ARG A 33 9.52 -12.09 -15.18
CA ARG A 33 10.16 -12.89 -14.12
C ARG A 33 10.91 -14.12 -14.63
N GLN A 34 10.60 -14.61 -15.83
CA GLN A 34 11.38 -15.66 -16.49
C GLN A 34 12.75 -15.17 -16.98
N LYS A 35 12.89 -13.86 -17.22
CA LYS A 35 14.11 -13.24 -17.77
C LYS A 35 14.93 -12.47 -16.74
N HIS A 36 14.29 -12.02 -15.66
CA HIS A 36 14.88 -11.13 -14.67
C HIS A 36 14.63 -11.62 -13.26
N SER A 37 15.64 -11.49 -12.38
CA SER A 37 15.47 -11.75 -10.96
C SER A 37 14.50 -10.72 -10.33
N LEU A 38 13.96 -11.01 -9.14
CA LEU A 38 13.08 -10.05 -8.48
C LEU A 38 13.86 -8.79 -8.06
N ARG A 39 15.14 -8.97 -7.70
CA ARG A 39 16.08 -7.87 -7.47
C ARG A 39 16.22 -6.99 -8.73
N ASP A 40 16.43 -7.58 -9.90
CA ASP A 40 16.56 -6.82 -11.14
C ASP A 40 15.30 -6.00 -11.43
N LEU A 41 14.11 -6.59 -11.21
CA LEU A 41 12.84 -5.88 -11.41
C LEU A 41 12.64 -4.73 -10.43
N PHE A 42 13.15 -4.79 -9.20
CA PHE A 42 13.04 -3.70 -8.23
C PHE A 42 14.10 -2.61 -8.42
N PHE A 43 15.31 -2.97 -8.84
CA PHE A 43 16.46 -2.07 -8.87
C PHE A 43 16.88 -1.64 -10.29
N THR A 44 16.19 -2.08 -11.34
CA THR A 44 16.30 -1.51 -12.69
C THR A 44 15.13 -0.55 -12.91
N PRO A 45 15.36 0.77 -12.97
CA PRO A 45 14.28 1.75 -13.00
C PRO A 45 13.24 1.53 -14.10
N GLU A 46 13.68 1.17 -15.30
CA GLU A 46 12.83 0.94 -16.46
C GLU A 46 11.96 -0.30 -16.29
N LEU A 47 12.50 -1.39 -15.70
CA LEU A 47 11.74 -2.60 -15.42
C LEU A 47 10.72 -2.37 -14.31
N ALA A 48 11.09 -1.67 -13.24
CA ALA A 48 10.20 -1.33 -12.15
C ALA A 48 9.05 -0.43 -12.64
N ALA A 49 9.36 0.54 -13.50
CA ALA A 49 8.37 1.41 -14.11
C ALA A 49 7.42 0.61 -15.01
N GLN A 50 7.96 -0.23 -15.89
CA GLN A 50 7.17 -1.12 -16.75
C GLN A 50 6.20 -1.98 -15.93
N VAL A 51 6.66 -2.62 -14.86
CA VAL A 51 5.82 -3.45 -13.98
C VAL A 51 4.76 -2.63 -13.26
N THR A 52 5.08 -1.41 -12.81
CA THR A 52 4.12 -0.51 -12.17
C THR A 52 2.99 -0.08 -13.12
N MET A 53 3.30 0.14 -14.40
CA MET A 53 2.34 0.54 -15.43
C MET A 53 1.39 -0.59 -15.86
N MET A 54 1.84 -1.85 -15.87
CA MET A 54 1.04 -3.00 -16.32
C MET A 54 -0.41 -3.02 -15.83
N PRO A 55 -0.71 -2.95 -14.52
CA PRO A 55 -2.09 -2.99 -14.04
C PRO A 55 -2.90 -1.74 -14.40
N ILE A 56 -2.25 -0.60 -14.62
CA ILE A 56 -2.92 0.61 -15.08
C ILE A 56 -3.39 0.41 -16.52
N ASP A 57 -2.53 -0.10 -17.39
CA ASP A 57 -2.84 -0.29 -18.81
C ASP A 57 -3.80 -1.46 -19.05
N LEU A 58 -3.67 -2.55 -18.28
CA LEU A 58 -4.44 -3.78 -18.49
C LEU A 58 -5.82 -3.78 -17.80
N ILE A 59 -5.96 -3.06 -16.68
CA ILE A 59 -7.15 -3.13 -15.81
C ILE A 59 -7.78 -1.74 -15.61
N GLY A 60 -6.99 -0.66 -15.68
CA GLY A 60 -7.52 0.70 -15.55
C GLY A 60 -7.77 1.14 -14.11
N PHE A 61 -6.92 0.75 -13.15
CA PHE A 61 -7.02 1.25 -11.77
C PHE A 61 -6.88 2.78 -11.70
N ASP A 62 -7.52 3.40 -10.70
CA ASP A 62 -7.53 4.85 -10.50
C ASP A 62 -6.24 5.39 -9.85
N ALA A 63 -5.33 4.51 -9.45
CA ALA A 63 -4.03 4.85 -8.91
C ALA A 63 -3.00 3.76 -9.19
N ALA A 64 -1.76 4.18 -9.41
CA ALA A 64 -0.60 3.30 -9.44
C ALA A 64 0.01 3.23 -8.04
N ILE A 65 0.59 2.08 -7.69
CA ILE A 65 1.47 1.95 -6.54
C ILE A 65 2.84 1.51 -7.04
N LEU A 66 3.88 2.18 -6.56
CA LEU A 66 5.27 1.90 -6.93
C LEU A 66 5.58 0.40 -6.78
N PHE A 67 6.14 -0.22 -7.83
CA PHE A 67 6.65 -1.58 -7.72
C PHE A 67 8.02 -1.59 -7.03
N SER A 68 8.03 -1.94 -5.74
CA SER A 68 9.22 -2.07 -4.91
C SER A 68 8.96 -3.08 -3.77
N ASP A 69 9.82 -3.14 -2.76
CA ASP A 69 9.62 -3.94 -1.54
C ASP A 69 9.61 -3.07 -0.27
N ILE A 70 8.84 -3.47 0.75
CA ILE A 70 8.73 -2.73 2.01
C ILE A 70 10.04 -2.68 2.82
N THR A 71 10.98 -3.59 2.53
CA THR A 71 12.24 -3.73 3.27
C THR A 71 13.43 -3.04 2.61
N VAL A 72 13.25 -2.31 1.50
CA VAL A 72 14.36 -1.65 0.78
C VAL A 72 15.18 -0.69 1.66
N VAL A 73 14.56 -0.08 2.67
CA VAL A 73 15.26 0.77 3.66
C VAL A 73 16.36 0.03 4.43
N ALA A 74 16.34 -1.30 4.48
CA ALA A 74 17.41 -2.12 5.03
C ALA A 74 18.77 -1.87 4.34
N LEU A 75 18.77 -1.54 3.05
CA LEU A 75 20.00 -1.20 2.32
C LEU A 75 20.65 0.09 2.86
N ALA A 76 19.84 1.10 3.16
CA ALA A 76 20.30 2.36 3.77
C ALA A 76 20.66 2.19 5.26
N LEU A 77 20.17 1.13 5.91
CA LEU A 77 20.62 0.72 7.24
C LEU A 77 21.93 -0.08 7.22
N GLY A 78 22.48 -0.38 6.04
CA GLY A 78 23.75 -1.09 5.87
C GLY A 78 23.63 -2.59 5.60
N TYR A 79 22.44 -3.16 5.74
CA TYR A 79 22.19 -4.58 5.50
C TYR A 79 22.25 -4.91 4.00
N SER A 80 22.59 -6.16 3.70
CA SER A 80 22.32 -6.72 2.37
C SER A 80 20.87 -7.17 2.29
N LEU A 81 20.29 -7.04 1.10
CA LEU A 81 18.91 -7.42 0.82
C LEU A 81 18.87 -8.22 -0.47
N ASP A 82 18.37 -9.44 -0.40
CA ASP A 82 18.11 -10.30 -1.56
C ASP A 82 16.68 -10.84 -1.52
N PHE A 83 16.23 -11.46 -2.61
CA PHE A 83 14.86 -11.90 -2.79
C PHE A 83 14.78 -13.34 -3.29
N ALA A 84 14.38 -14.25 -2.41
CA ALA A 84 14.02 -15.63 -2.76
C ALA A 84 12.49 -15.76 -2.87
N GLU A 85 11.84 -16.39 -1.88
CA GLU A 85 10.37 -16.37 -1.72
C GLU A 85 9.87 -15.15 -0.94
N GLY A 86 10.80 -14.36 -0.41
CA GLY A 86 10.62 -13.12 0.33
C GLY A 86 11.96 -12.42 0.54
N PRO A 87 12.00 -11.28 1.23
CA PRO A 87 13.24 -10.57 1.52
C PRO A 87 14.12 -11.40 2.47
N VAL A 88 15.40 -11.52 2.10
CA VAL A 88 16.45 -12.14 2.92
C VAL A 88 17.42 -11.03 3.28
N ILE A 89 17.49 -10.69 4.57
CA ILE A 89 18.26 -9.55 5.08
C ILE A 89 19.40 -10.06 5.94
N ASN A 90 20.64 -9.66 5.62
CA ASN A 90 21.82 -10.08 6.37
C ASN A 90 22.75 -8.90 6.67
N GLY A 91 23.59 -9.06 7.70
CA GLY A 91 24.57 -8.08 8.11
C GLY A 91 24.25 -7.45 9.46
N LYS A 92 24.73 -6.22 9.65
CA LYS A 92 24.60 -5.44 10.89
C LYS A 92 24.31 -4.00 10.54
N LEU A 93 23.75 -3.26 11.50
CA LEU A 93 23.48 -1.85 11.37
C LEU A 93 24.78 -1.08 11.07
N GLU A 94 24.83 -0.47 9.90
CA GLU A 94 25.91 0.41 9.45
C GLU A 94 25.30 1.38 8.44
N LYS A 95 24.73 2.48 8.94
CA LYS A 95 23.95 3.43 8.12
C LYS A 95 24.76 3.89 6.90
N LYS A 96 24.10 3.85 5.74
CA LYS A 96 24.60 4.32 4.46
C LYS A 96 23.82 5.56 4.03
N PRO A 97 24.40 6.41 3.17
CA PRO A 97 23.66 7.49 2.54
C PRO A 97 22.41 6.97 1.77
N ILE A 98 21.35 7.77 1.74
CA ILE A 98 20.06 7.40 1.15
C ILE A 98 20.15 7.11 -0.36
N GLU A 99 21.19 7.61 -1.02
CA GLU A 99 21.53 7.42 -2.43
C GLU A 99 21.74 5.95 -2.81
N VAL A 100 21.94 5.05 -1.84
CA VAL A 100 21.89 3.60 -2.11
C VAL A 100 20.53 3.16 -2.68
N LEU A 101 19.47 3.94 -2.46
CA LEU A 101 18.12 3.75 -2.99
C LEU A 101 17.83 4.56 -4.27
N GLU A 102 18.84 5.23 -4.85
CA GLU A 102 18.70 6.01 -6.08
C GLU A 102 17.98 5.28 -7.24
N PRO A 103 18.14 3.96 -7.46
CA PRO A 103 17.35 3.25 -8.47
C PRO A 103 15.84 3.39 -8.28
N ILE A 104 15.36 3.36 -7.03
CA ILE A 104 13.93 3.50 -6.71
C ILE A 104 13.45 4.92 -7.04
N PHE A 105 14.25 5.93 -6.71
CA PHE A 105 13.95 7.32 -7.01
C PHE A 105 13.92 7.59 -8.52
N LYS A 106 14.79 6.94 -9.29
CA LYS A 106 14.76 6.99 -10.75
C LYS A 106 13.49 6.36 -11.33
N THR A 107 13.00 5.25 -10.76
CA THR A 107 11.71 4.65 -11.14
C THR A 107 10.58 5.66 -11.00
N ILE A 108 10.51 6.37 -9.87
CA ILE A 108 9.48 7.38 -9.62
C ILE A 108 9.54 8.49 -10.68
N ARG A 109 10.74 8.98 -11.03
CA ARG A 109 10.90 10.00 -12.09
C ARG A 109 10.41 9.54 -13.46
N ILE A 110 10.59 8.27 -13.80
CA ILE A 110 10.07 7.70 -15.06
C ILE A 110 8.55 7.69 -14.98
N LEU A 111 8.00 7.08 -13.92
CA LEU A 111 6.56 6.95 -13.72
C LEU A 111 5.81 8.28 -13.71
N LYS A 112 6.37 9.32 -13.10
CA LYS A 112 5.73 10.64 -13.07
C LYS A 112 5.64 11.33 -14.43
N LYS A 113 6.43 10.89 -15.42
CA LYS A 113 6.31 11.37 -16.81
C LYS A 113 5.25 10.60 -17.60
N GLU A 114 4.98 9.34 -17.24
CA GLU A 114 4.18 8.41 -18.03
C GLU A 114 2.77 8.20 -17.47
N LEU A 115 2.62 8.20 -16.14
CA LEU A 115 1.34 7.96 -15.48
C LEU A 115 0.35 9.11 -15.66
N LYS A 116 -0.90 8.73 -15.94
CA LYS A 116 -2.07 9.64 -15.97
C LYS A 116 -2.92 9.56 -14.70
N VAL A 117 -2.58 8.65 -13.80
CA VAL A 117 -3.22 8.45 -12.49
C VAL A 117 -2.24 8.80 -11.37
N PRO A 118 -2.70 9.13 -10.16
CA PRO A 118 -1.82 9.35 -9.02
C PRO A 118 -0.91 8.14 -8.76
N LEU A 119 0.35 8.42 -8.42
CA LEU A 119 1.35 7.45 -8.00
C LEU A 119 1.45 7.43 -6.47
N ILE A 120 1.13 6.28 -5.89
CA ILE A 120 1.31 5.98 -4.48
C ILE A 120 2.75 5.45 -4.29
N GLY A 121 3.58 6.22 -3.60
CA GLY A 121 4.81 5.72 -3.00
C GLY A 121 4.49 4.93 -1.72
N PHE A 122 5.46 4.21 -1.17
CA PHE A 122 5.22 3.47 0.06
C PHE A 122 6.48 3.17 0.86
N CYS A 123 6.29 2.74 2.10
CA CYS A 123 7.35 2.20 2.95
C CYS A 123 6.81 1.09 3.86
N GLY A 124 7.71 0.26 4.40
CA GLY A 124 7.40 -0.62 5.53
C GLY A 124 7.26 0.18 6.82
N GLY A 125 6.36 -0.25 7.70
CA GLY A 125 6.31 0.24 9.07
C GLY A 125 7.54 -0.22 9.87
N PRO A 126 8.05 0.58 10.84
CA PRO A 126 9.26 0.26 11.57
C PRO A 126 9.26 -1.10 12.26
N TYR A 127 8.13 -1.49 12.87
CA TYR A 127 8.03 -2.79 13.54
C TYR A 127 8.09 -3.95 12.54
N THR A 128 7.42 -3.81 11.40
CA THR A 128 7.43 -4.79 10.31
C THR A 128 8.83 -4.95 9.73
N VAL A 129 9.52 -3.85 9.43
CA VAL A 129 10.89 -3.91 8.90
C VAL A 129 11.86 -4.52 9.91
N ALA A 130 11.77 -4.13 11.19
CA ALA A 130 12.58 -4.74 12.25
C ALA A 130 12.34 -6.25 12.34
N SER A 131 11.07 -6.68 12.24
CA SER A 131 10.68 -8.09 12.25
C SER A 131 11.26 -8.89 11.08
N TYR A 132 11.48 -8.27 9.92
CA TYR A 132 12.16 -8.92 8.79
C TYR A 132 13.68 -9.04 8.96
N ILE A 133 14.29 -8.15 9.74
CA ILE A 133 15.74 -8.18 9.99
C ILE A 133 16.05 -9.23 11.05
N ASN A 134 15.59 -9.03 12.29
CA ASN A 134 15.82 -9.93 13.41
C ASN A 134 14.84 -9.73 14.59
N GLY A 135 13.90 -8.78 14.49
CA GLY A 135 12.93 -8.45 15.53
C GLY A 135 13.46 -7.58 16.68
N ASP A 136 14.71 -7.08 16.60
CA ASP A 136 15.32 -6.29 17.67
C ASP A 136 14.66 -4.89 17.77
N PRO A 137 14.03 -4.54 18.91
CA PRO A 137 13.43 -3.22 19.11
C PRO A 137 14.43 -2.06 19.02
N ALA A 138 15.74 -2.30 19.20
CA ALA A 138 16.77 -1.28 19.01
C ALA A 138 16.84 -0.76 17.55
N LEU A 139 16.29 -1.51 16.59
CA LEU A 139 16.22 -1.10 15.18
C LEU A 139 15.08 -0.12 14.88
N LEU A 140 14.09 0.02 15.77
CA LEU A 140 12.90 0.85 15.49
C LEU A 140 13.27 2.32 15.25
N GLU A 141 14.17 2.88 16.06
CA GLU A 141 14.65 4.25 15.89
C GLU A 141 15.41 4.46 14.58
N PRO A 142 16.50 3.71 14.27
CA PRO A 142 17.22 3.92 13.02
C PRO A 142 16.38 3.62 11.77
N ILE A 143 15.46 2.63 11.81
CA ILE A 143 14.52 2.39 10.72
C ILE A 143 13.63 3.60 10.51
N THR A 144 13.10 4.20 11.58
CA THR A 144 12.24 5.38 11.51
C THR A 144 12.95 6.55 10.86
N GLU A 145 14.19 6.85 11.27
CA GLU A 145 14.98 7.94 10.69
C GLU A 145 15.22 7.74 9.19
N VAL A 146 15.69 6.55 8.79
CA VAL A 146 15.90 6.22 7.37
C VAL A 146 14.60 6.22 6.57
N THR A 147 13.48 5.81 7.18
CA THR A 147 12.17 5.81 6.51
C THR A 147 11.67 7.23 6.24
N ILE A 148 11.92 8.16 7.16
CA ILE A 148 11.61 9.58 6.96
C ILE A 148 12.41 10.15 5.78
N ASP A 149 13.70 9.87 5.71
CA ASP A 149 14.54 10.32 4.59
C ASP A 149 14.09 9.68 3.26
N TYR A 150 13.75 8.39 3.30
CA TYR A 150 13.22 7.67 2.13
C TYR A 150 11.90 8.27 1.63
N ILE A 151 10.96 8.60 2.51
CA ILE A 151 9.69 9.23 2.14
C ILE A 151 9.92 10.62 1.55
N ARG A 152 10.75 11.44 2.18
CA ARG A 152 11.08 12.79 1.68
C ARG A 152 11.68 12.75 0.28
N GLU A 153 12.54 11.77 0.00
CA GLU A 153 13.08 11.60 -1.35
C GLU A 153 12.02 11.12 -2.34
N GLN A 154 11.11 10.21 -1.96
CA GLN A 154 9.97 9.85 -2.81
C GLN A 154 9.09 11.06 -3.15
N GLU A 155 8.78 11.91 -2.16
CA GLU A 155 8.01 13.15 -2.33
C GLU A 155 8.74 14.13 -3.26
N ARG A 156 10.06 14.29 -3.08
CA ARG A 156 10.90 15.11 -3.97
C ARG A 156 10.85 14.62 -5.42
N MET A 157 10.71 13.30 -5.63
CA MET A 157 10.55 12.70 -6.96
C MET A 157 9.13 12.81 -7.51
N GLY A 158 8.15 13.17 -6.66
CA GLY A 158 6.81 13.55 -7.07
C GLY A 158 5.72 12.51 -6.85
N VAL A 159 5.87 11.56 -5.92
CA VAL A 159 4.74 10.70 -5.52
C VAL A 159 3.58 11.56 -5.00
N ASP A 160 2.34 11.13 -5.25
CA ASP A 160 1.14 11.92 -4.93
C ASP A 160 0.54 11.55 -3.57
N ALA A 161 0.89 10.38 -3.04
CA ALA A 161 0.53 9.87 -1.71
C ALA A 161 1.56 8.83 -1.24
N ILE A 162 1.61 8.57 0.06
CA ILE A 162 2.43 7.51 0.66
C ILE A 162 1.53 6.50 1.37
N GLN A 163 1.77 5.21 1.17
CA GLN A 163 1.21 4.16 2.02
C GLN A 163 2.25 3.57 2.97
N ILE A 164 1.96 3.55 4.27
CA ILE A 164 2.77 2.87 5.29
C ILE A 164 2.19 1.48 5.50
N PHE A 165 3.03 0.44 5.38
CA PHE A 165 2.64 -0.96 5.57
C PHE A 165 3.16 -1.51 6.90
N GLU A 166 2.40 -1.36 7.98
CA GLU A 166 2.70 -1.96 9.28
C GLU A 166 2.02 -3.35 9.42
N SER A 167 2.42 -4.26 8.54
CA SER A 167 1.72 -5.51 8.27
C SER A 167 1.80 -6.54 9.41
N TRP A 168 2.83 -6.46 10.29
CA TRP A 168 3.10 -7.45 11.33
C TRP A 168 2.65 -7.03 12.73
N ALA A 169 2.18 -5.78 12.91
CA ALA A 169 1.72 -5.27 14.21
C ALA A 169 0.44 -5.96 14.74
N ASN A 170 -0.22 -6.79 13.92
CA ASN A 170 -1.32 -7.63 14.36
C ASN A 170 -0.91 -8.70 15.40
N ARG A 171 0.41 -8.94 15.56
CA ARG A 171 0.99 -9.87 16.53
C ARG A 171 1.19 -9.29 17.92
N LEU A 172 1.20 -7.96 18.02
CA LEU A 172 1.43 -7.24 19.26
C LEU A 172 0.16 -7.21 20.11
N ASN A 173 0.31 -7.23 21.43
CA ASN A 173 -0.73 -6.77 22.34
C ASN A 173 -0.78 -5.22 22.36
N ASP A 174 -1.69 -4.65 23.14
CA ASP A 174 -1.91 -3.20 23.13
C ASP A 174 -0.78 -2.37 23.76
N GLU A 175 -0.14 -2.88 24.82
CA GLU A 175 1.03 -2.23 25.45
C GLU A 175 2.23 -2.26 24.51
N GLU A 176 2.47 -3.41 23.88
CA GLU A 176 3.54 -3.57 22.89
C GLU A 176 3.31 -2.67 21.66
N PHE A 177 2.07 -2.54 21.19
CA PHE A 177 1.75 -1.64 20.08
C PHE A 177 2.02 -0.16 20.44
N ASP A 178 1.64 0.25 21.65
CA ASP A 178 1.91 1.61 22.15
C ASP A 178 3.40 1.89 22.26
N ARG A 179 4.18 0.87 22.64
CA ARG A 179 5.63 0.99 22.80
C ARG A 179 6.41 0.91 21.48
N PHE A 180 6.04 -0.02 20.60
CA PHE A 180 6.85 -0.40 19.44
C PHE A 180 6.34 0.14 18.10
N CYS A 181 5.11 0.67 18.04
CA CYS A 181 4.54 1.21 16.80
C CYS A 181 4.18 2.69 16.92
N MET A 182 3.37 3.06 17.92
CA MET A 182 2.74 4.39 17.99
C MET A 182 3.72 5.59 17.84
N PRO A 183 4.84 5.67 18.59
CA PRO A 183 5.73 6.84 18.50
C PRO A 183 6.43 6.96 17.14
N TYR A 184 6.77 5.82 16.55
CA TYR A 184 7.52 5.73 15.30
C TYR A 184 6.62 6.01 14.10
N LEU A 185 5.43 5.41 14.07
CA LEU A 185 4.42 5.70 13.05
C LEU A 185 4.02 7.17 13.08
N LYS A 186 3.83 7.76 14.26
CA LYS A 186 3.48 9.18 14.39
C LYS A 186 4.53 10.08 13.74
N ARG A 187 5.82 9.82 14.01
CA ARG A 187 6.92 10.59 13.43
C ARG A 187 7.00 10.46 11.91
N ILE A 188 6.74 9.28 11.37
CA ILE A 188 6.71 9.05 9.91
C ILE A 188 5.54 9.79 9.27
N ILE A 189 4.34 9.70 9.85
CA ILE A 189 3.15 10.40 9.38
C ILE A 189 3.37 11.92 9.41
N ASP A 190 3.90 12.46 10.52
CA ASP A 190 4.14 13.89 10.67
C ASP A 190 5.23 14.45 9.74
N ALA A 191 6.14 13.60 9.28
CA ALA A 191 7.23 14.01 8.40
C ALA A 191 6.82 14.07 6.92
N ALA A 192 5.70 13.44 6.56
CA ALA A 192 5.19 13.44 5.19
C ALA A 192 4.50 14.77 4.85
N SER A 193 4.69 15.22 3.62
CA SER A 193 4.06 16.41 3.04
C SER A 193 2.92 16.09 2.07
N VAL A 194 2.84 14.83 1.61
CA VAL A 194 1.73 14.30 0.81
C VAL A 194 0.79 13.45 1.67
N PRO A 195 -0.45 13.18 1.23
CA PRO A 195 -1.39 12.36 1.99
C PRO A 195 -0.83 10.98 2.35
N VAL A 196 -1.04 10.56 3.60
CA VAL A 196 -0.56 9.28 4.16
C VAL A 196 -1.72 8.30 4.39
N ILE A 197 -1.59 7.11 3.81
CA ILE A 197 -2.47 5.96 4.06
C ILE A 197 -1.76 5.02 5.03
N LEU A 198 -2.35 4.76 6.20
CA LEU A 198 -1.83 3.78 7.15
C LEU A 198 -2.53 2.44 6.98
N PHE A 199 -1.80 1.43 6.50
CA PHE A 199 -2.25 0.04 6.50
C PHE A 199 -1.67 -0.71 7.70
N MET A 200 -2.56 -1.38 8.44
CA MET A 200 -2.19 -2.31 9.50
C MET A 200 -3.15 -3.50 9.48
N ARG A 201 -2.62 -4.72 9.50
CA ARG A 201 -3.45 -5.90 9.70
C ARG A 201 -4.00 -5.89 11.14
N GLY A 202 -5.25 -6.28 11.34
CA GLY A 202 -5.97 -6.18 12.61
C GLY A 202 -6.33 -4.75 13.02
N ALA A 203 -6.34 -3.79 12.08
CA ALA A 203 -6.63 -2.38 12.36
C ALA A 203 -7.99 -2.15 13.04
N SER A 204 -8.97 -3.01 12.77
CA SER A 204 -10.31 -2.98 13.39
C SER A 204 -10.26 -3.03 14.93
N LYS A 205 -9.23 -3.65 15.52
CA LYS A 205 -9.05 -3.78 16.97
C LYS A 205 -8.48 -2.53 17.63
N ARG A 206 -7.91 -1.60 16.85
CA ARG A 206 -7.13 -0.46 17.34
C ARG A 206 -7.53 0.87 16.72
N VAL A 207 -8.78 0.98 16.25
CA VAL A 207 -9.29 2.15 15.53
C VAL A 207 -8.97 3.45 16.26
N GLU A 208 -9.24 3.55 17.56
CA GLU A 208 -9.01 4.76 18.34
C GLU A 208 -7.53 5.18 18.37
N LYS A 209 -6.62 4.22 18.53
CA LYS A 209 -5.17 4.47 18.50
C LYS A 209 -4.70 4.90 17.11
N LEU A 210 -5.19 4.24 16.06
CA LEU A 210 -4.85 4.60 14.67
C LEU A 210 -5.36 6.00 14.29
N VAL A 211 -6.54 6.40 14.77
CA VAL A 211 -7.08 7.75 14.58
C VAL A 211 -6.20 8.80 15.28
N GLN A 212 -5.66 8.50 16.47
CA GLN A 212 -4.75 9.41 17.19
C GLN A 212 -3.44 9.69 16.43
N LEU A 213 -3.01 8.76 15.57
CA LEU A 213 -1.84 8.96 14.70
C LEU A 213 -2.09 10.03 13.63
N LYS A 214 -3.36 10.34 13.33
CA LYS A 214 -3.81 11.31 12.32
C LYS A 214 -3.26 11.07 10.90
N PRO A 215 -3.30 9.85 10.35
CA PRO A 215 -3.09 9.68 8.92
C PRO A 215 -4.26 10.29 8.12
N ASP A 216 -4.06 10.56 6.83
CA ASP A 216 -5.13 11.00 5.91
C ASP A 216 -6.10 9.88 5.56
N ALA A 217 -5.65 8.62 5.63
CA ALA A 217 -6.52 7.46 5.53
C ALA A 217 -6.06 6.28 6.38
N ILE A 218 -7.02 5.44 6.80
CA ILE A 218 -6.75 4.14 7.41
C ILE A 218 -7.22 3.04 6.44
N SER A 219 -6.30 2.13 6.10
CA SER A 219 -6.59 0.96 5.28
C SER A 219 -6.87 -0.25 6.17
N PHE A 220 -8.10 -0.76 6.09
CA PHE A 220 -8.59 -1.85 6.94
C PHE A 220 -8.55 -3.20 6.21
N ASP A 221 -8.36 -4.27 6.98
CA ASP A 221 -8.66 -5.63 6.54
C ASP A 221 -10.15 -5.96 6.71
N TRP A 222 -10.54 -7.18 6.31
CA TRP A 222 -11.94 -7.62 6.28
C TRP A 222 -12.51 -8.09 7.62
N GLU A 223 -11.77 -7.96 8.75
CA GLU A 223 -12.22 -8.50 10.04
C GLU A 223 -13.47 -7.80 10.60
N ALA A 224 -13.81 -6.59 10.13
CA ALA A 224 -15.01 -5.86 10.51
C ALA A 224 -15.63 -5.12 9.31
N PRO A 225 -16.95 -4.88 9.29
CA PRO A 225 -17.60 -4.11 8.24
C PRO A 225 -17.04 -2.67 8.16
N LEU A 226 -16.63 -2.24 6.97
CA LEU A 226 -16.03 -0.91 6.78
C LEU A 226 -16.96 0.23 7.18
N SER A 227 -18.27 0.08 6.93
CA SER A 227 -19.30 1.05 7.32
C SER A 227 -19.40 1.25 8.83
N GLU A 228 -19.16 0.22 9.63
CA GLU A 228 -19.13 0.33 11.10
C GLU A 228 -17.84 0.98 11.59
N LEU A 229 -16.71 0.67 10.96
CA LEU A 229 -15.43 1.32 11.26
C LEU A 229 -15.46 2.80 10.92
N ARG A 230 -16.03 3.16 9.76
CA ARG A 230 -16.16 4.53 9.27
C ARG A 230 -16.86 5.46 10.27
N LYS A 231 -17.86 4.97 11.02
CA LYS A 231 -18.54 5.75 12.07
C LYS A 231 -17.58 6.29 13.16
N LYS A 232 -16.42 5.66 13.33
CA LYS A 232 -15.40 6.00 14.36
C LYS A 232 -14.16 6.66 13.77
N VAL A 233 -14.03 6.70 12.44
CA VAL A 233 -12.82 7.16 11.75
C VAL A 233 -13.16 8.47 11.04
N PRO A 234 -12.64 9.63 11.48
CA PRO A 234 -12.96 10.92 10.85
C PRO A 234 -12.28 11.12 9.49
N MET A 235 -11.12 10.50 9.28
CA MET A 235 -10.36 10.53 8.03
C MET A 235 -10.90 9.54 6.98
N ALA A 236 -10.26 9.50 5.80
CA ALA A 236 -10.63 8.57 4.74
C ALA A 236 -10.43 7.11 5.17
N VAL A 237 -11.21 6.21 4.58
CA VAL A 237 -11.13 4.77 4.81
C VAL A 237 -10.87 4.04 3.50
N GLN A 238 -9.95 3.08 3.56
CA GLN A 238 -9.57 2.25 2.42
C GLN A 238 -9.83 0.76 2.72
N GLY A 239 -10.30 0.04 1.71
CA GLY A 239 -10.54 -1.41 1.80
C GLY A 239 -11.99 -1.77 1.52
N ASN A 240 -12.53 -2.84 2.09
CA ASN A 240 -11.80 -3.87 2.82
C ASN A 240 -12.22 -5.28 2.41
N LEU A 241 -12.52 -5.48 1.12
CA LEU A 241 -12.94 -6.78 0.59
C LEU A 241 -11.92 -7.88 0.92
N ASN A 242 -12.39 -9.03 1.39
CA ASN A 242 -11.53 -10.20 1.58
C ASN A 242 -10.92 -10.60 0.21
N PRO A 243 -9.58 -10.70 0.07
CA PRO A 243 -8.96 -11.14 -1.18
C PRO A 243 -9.52 -12.45 -1.74
N ASP A 244 -9.97 -13.37 -0.87
CA ASP A 244 -10.53 -14.66 -1.30
C ASP A 244 -11.79 -14.54 -2.15
N LEU A 245 -12.47 -13.38 -2.11
CA LEU A 245 -13.56 -13.05 -3.01
C LEU A 245 -13.17 -13.22 -4.49
N LEU A 246 -11.90 -13.01 -4.85
CA LEU A 246 -11.43 -13.11 -6.24
C LEU A 246 -11.31 -14.55 -6.76
N TYR A 247 -11.58 -15.56 -5.94
CA TYR A 247 -11.75 -16.96 -6.40
C TYR A 247 -13.21 -17.34 -6.63
N GLU A 248 -14.15 -16.48 -6.23
CA GLU A 248 -15.58 -16.75 -6.37
C GLU A 248 -16.06 -16.51 -7.80
N SER A 249 -17.32 -16.87 -8.06
CA SER A 249 -17.98 -16.57 -9.34
C SER A 249 -18.03 -15.05 -9.60
N PHE A 250 -18.06 -14.66 -10.88
CA PHE A 250 -18.19 -13.25 -11.25
C PHE A 250 -19.46 -12.59 -10.68
N ASP A 251 -20.56 -13.34 -10.54
CA ASP A 251 -21.78 -12.81 -9.94
C ASP A 251 -21.61 -12.57 -8.44
N THR A 252 -20.91 -13.47 -7.73
CA THR A 252 -20.53 -13.26 -6.33
C THR A 252 -19.63 -12.03 -6.17
N ILE A 253 -18.62 -11.88 -7.03
CA ILE A 253 -17.72 -10.72 -7.02
C ILE A 253 -18.50 -9.42 -7.21
N ARG A 254 -19.38 -9.36 -8.21
CA ARG A 254 -20.25 -8.18 -8.46
C ARG A 254 -21.13 -7.88 -7.27
N LEU A 255 -21.80 -8.90 -6.74
CA LEU A 255 -22.73 -8.77 -5.61
C LEU A 255 -22.00 -8.22 -4.38
N LYS A 256 -20.90 -8.85 -3.95
CA LYS A 256 -20.15 -8.43 -2.76
C LYS A 256 -19.47 -7.08 -2.92
N THR A 257 -19.02 -6.74 -4.13
CA THR A 257 -18.49 -5.41 -4.42
C THR A 257 -19.59 -4.35 -4.30
N LYS A 258 -20.79 -4.60 -4.85
CA LYS A 258 -21.94 -3.69 -4.71
C LYS A 258 -22.42 -3.54 -3.27
N GLU A 259 -22.52 -4.64 -2.52
CA GLU A 259 -22.87 -4.60 -1.09
C GLU A 259 -21.94 -3.66 -0.31
N LEU A 260 -20.62 -3.72 -0.57
CA LEU A 260 -19.67 -2.81 0.05
C LEU A 260 -19.92 -1.35 -0.41
N LEU A 261 -20.05 -1.10 -1.71
CA LEU A 261 -20.30 0.24 -2.25
C LEU A 261 -21.57 0.87 -1.65
N ASP A 262 -22.66 0.12 -1.61
CA ASP A 262 -23.95 0.54 -1.06
C ASP A 262 -23.86 0.83 0.44
N SER A 263 -23.13 -0.01 1.19
CA SER A 263 -22.93 0.17 2.64
C SER A 263 -22.20 1.47 2.98
N MET A 264 -21.40 2.00 2.06
CA MET A 264 -20.64 3.23 2.22
C MET A 264 -21.40 4.47 1.75
N GLN A 265 -22.60 4.33 1.15
CA GLN A 265 -23.52 5.44 0.87
C GLN A 265 -22.89 6.65 0.15
N ASN A 266 -22.01 6.41 -0.82
CA ASN A 266 -21.25 7.45 -1.54
C ASN A 266 -20.37 8.34 -0.61
N ASP A 267 -19.84 7.78 0.47
CA ASP A 267 -18.95 8.50 1.39
C ASP A 267 -17.77 9.13 0.62
N PRO A 268 -17.54 10.45 0.79
CA PRO A 268 -16.52 11.17 0.02
C PRO A 268 -15.08 10.81 0.42
N GLY A 269 -14.90 10.05 1.50
CA GLY A 269 -13.63 9.53 2.00
C GLY A 269 -13.43 8.03 1.78
N PHE A 270 -14.25 7.37 0.94
CA PHE A 270 -14.13 5.95 0.69
C PHE A 270 -13.23 5.62 -0.52
N ILE A 271 -12.24 4.75 -0.31
CA ILE A 271 -11.35 4.20 -1.35
C ILE A 271 -11.54 2.68 -1.39
N VAL A 272 -11.94 2.15 -2.55
CA VAL A 272 -12.08 0.69 -2.71
C VAL A 272 -10.70 0.06 -2.82
N ASN A 273 -10.46 -0.93 -1.97
CA ASN A 273 -9.31 -1.81 -2.05
C ASN A 273 -9.70 -3.18 -1.48
N LEU A 274 -8.81 -4.16 -1.61
CA LEU A 274 -8.87 -5.37 -0.82
C LEU A 274 -8.38 -5.08 0.62
N GLY A 275 -8.72 -5.96 1.55
CA GLY A 275 -8.22 -5.90 2.93
C GLY A 275 -6.79 -6.43 3.10
N HIS A 276 -6.22 -7.02 2.04
CA HIS A 276 -4.81 -7.42 1.97
C HIS A 276 -4.40 -7.55 0.49
N GLY A 277 -3.10 -7.68 0.21
CA GLY A 277 -2.60 -7.83 -1.15
C GLY A 277 -3.07 -9.11 -1.86
N MET A 278 -3.21 -9.03 -3.18
CA MET A 278 -3.59 -10.16 -4.05
C MET A 278 -2.66 -11.37 -3.94
N LYS A 279 -3.23 -12.54 -4.23
CA LYS A 279 -2.53 -13.81 -4.28
C LYS A 279 -2.03 -14.13 -5.71
N PRO A 280 -0.96 -14.92 -5.86
CA PRO A 280 -0.29 -15.12 -7.15
C PRO A 280 -1.11 -15.80 -8.25
N ASP A 281 -2.09 -16.60 -7.85
CA ASP A 281 -2.89 -17.51 -8.66
C ASP A 281 -4.29 -16.96 -8.97
N MET A 282 -4.58 -15.72 -8.58
CA MET A 282 -5.85 -15.07 -8.88
C MET A 282 -6.04 -14.83 -10.39
N SER A 283 -7.29 -14.86 -10.84
CA SER A 283 -7.62 -14.58 -12.24
C SER A 283 -7.58 -13.09 -12.54
N VAL A 284 -6.95 -12.69 -13.65
CA VAL A 284 -7.00 -11.31 -14.16
C VAL A 284 -8.44 -10.87 -14.41
N ASP A 285 -9.29 -11.77 -14.93
CA ASP A 285 -10.69 -11.46 -15.24
C ASP A 285 -11.54 -11.27 -13.97
N ALA A 286 -11.21 -11.99 -12.89
CA ALA A 286 -11.85 -11.76 -11.59
C ALA A 286 -11.51 -10.37 -11.04
N VAL A 287 -10.25 -9.95 -11.17
CA VAL A 287 -9.81 -8.59 -10.78
C VAL A 287 -10.52 -7.53 -11.63
N LYS A 288 -10.57 -7.72 -12.96
CA LYS A 288 -11.32 -6.83 -13.87
C LYS A 288 -12.78 -6.74 -13.51
N CYS A 289 -13.44 -7.87 -13.22
CA CYS A 289 -14.84 -7.90 -12.81
C CYS A 289 -15.09 -7.03 -11.56
N LEU A 290 -14.21 -7.10 -10.56
CA LEU A 290 -14.28 -6.24 -9.38
C LEU A 290 -14.13 -4.76 -9.77
N VAL A 291 -13.09 -4.42 -10.53
CA VAL A 291 -12.78 -3.04 -10.92
C VAL A 291 -13.91 -2.44 -11.75
N GLU A 292 -14.37 -3.14 -12.78
CA GLU A 292 -15.48 -2.72 -13.62
C GLU A 292 -16.78 -2.53 -12.82
N THR A 293 -17.02 -3.36 -11.80
CA THR A 293 -18.18 -3.20 -10.92
C THR A 293 -18.12 -1.87 -10.17
N VAL A 294 -16.95 -1.48 -9.67
CA VAL A 294 -16.77 -0.17 -9.02
C VAL A 294 -16.91 0.95 -10.04
N GLN A 295 -16.31 0.80 -11.22
CA GLN A 295 -16.26 1.85 -12.25
C GLN A 295 -17.61 2.13 -12.88
N CYS A 296 -18.45 1.11 -13.04
CA CYS A 296 -19.81 1.21 -13.56
C CYS A 296 -20.83 1.65 -12.51
N ASN A 297 -20.45 1.79 -11.23
CA ASN A 297 -21.37 2.21 -10.18
C ASN A 297 -21.77 3.68 -10.40
N GLN A 298 -23.02 3.90 -10.83
CA GLN A 298 -23.56 5.25 -11.00
C GLN A 298 -23.90 5.84 -9.63
N ILE A 299 -23.35 7.00 -9.31
CA ILE A 299 -23.80 7.76 -8.15
C ILE A 299 -25.20 8.29 -8.46
N SER A 300 -26.19 7.74 -7.79
CA SER A 300 -27.51 8.37 -7.71
C SER A 300 -27.46 9.41 -6.60
N TYR A 301 -27.36 10.68 -6.96
CA TYR A 301 -27.62 11.77 -6.02
C TYR A 301 -29.11 11.74 -5.68
N LYS A 302 -29.45 11.46 -4.42
CA LYS A 302 -30.79 11.72 -3.87
C LYS A 302 -30.83 13.10 -3.25
#